data_AF-A0A318EQN5-F1
#
_entry.id   AF-A0A318EQN5-F1
#
_cell.length_a   1.000
_cell.length_b   1.000
_cell.length_c   1.000
_cell.angle_alpha   90.00
_cell.angle_beta   90.00
_cell.angle_gamma   90.00
#
_symmetry.space_group_name_H-M   'P 1'
#
loop_
_entity.id
_entity.type
_entity.pdbx_description
1 polymer ?
#
loop_
_entity_poly.entity_id
_entity_poly.type
_entity_poly.pdbx_seq_one_letter_code
_entity_poly.pdbx_strand_id
1 'polypeptide(L)'
;MSISSIESKLRSLQSEVERLSRELEREGNKEVGYLKDIQRIEKSVNKNTSITQIKSKQRSIDSDNEKILKSRKNQTDINMKINKKRIEISKVQSELQKEQAKLYDVSLKKQNAIIEEQRQLINEIKVSPSATVNANIEEKKEYDFFISHASEDKDAIA
;
A
#
# COMPACT_ATOMS: atom_id res chain seq x y z
N MET A 1 -3.27 -6.80 17.04
CA MET A 1 -3.13 -5.50 16.33
C MET A 1 -4.29 -5.39 15.36
N SER A 2 -4.88 -4.21 15.16
CA SER A 2 -5.89 -4.05 14.11
C SER A 2 -5.24 -4.10 12.73
N ILE A 3 -6.00 -4.52 11.72
CA ILE A 3 -5.56 -4.52 10.30
C ILE A 3 -5.02 -3.14 9.91
N SER A 4 -5.70 -2.06 10.33
CA SER A 4 -5.28 -0.68 10.07
C SER A 4 -3.89 -0.35 10.64
N SER A 5 -3.55 -0.88 11.81
CA SER A 5 -2.20 -0.70 12.39
C SER A 5 -1.14 -1.46 11.59
N ILE A 6 -1.47 -2.68 11.12
CA ILE A 6 -0.57 -3.50 10.29
C ILE A 6 -0.32 -2.83 8.94
N GLU A 7 -1.38 -2.32 8.30
CA GLU A 7 -1.29 -1.57 7.03
C GLU A 7 -0.50 -0.26 7.18
N SER A 8 -0.70 0.47 8.28
CA SER A 8 0.07 1.69 8.57
C SER A 8 1.56 1.39 8.73
N LYS A 9 1.89 0.29 9.44
CA LYS A 9 3.28 -0.19 9.56
C LYS A 9 3.85 -0.61 8.22
N LEU A 10 3.06 -1.27 7.37
CA LEU A 10 3.49 -1.66 6.02
C LEU A 10 3.83 -0.43 5.17
N ARG A 11 2.96 0.59 5.18
CA ARG A 11 3.19 1.86 4.46
C ARG A 11 4.44 2.59 4.94
N SER A 12 4.67 2.64 6.26
CA SER A 12 5.88 3.29 6.79
C SER A 12 7.16 2.55 6.39
N LEU A 13 7.15 1.22 6.42
CA LEU A 13 8.28 0.41 5.95
C LEU A 13 8.54 0.57 4.45
N GLN A 14 7.48 0.66 3.63
CA GLN A 14 7.60 0.92 2.19
C GLN A 14 8.20 2.29 1.91
N SER A 15 7.71 3.34 2.59
CA SER A 15 8.26 4.70 2.48
C SER A 15 9.74 4.75 2.90
N GLU A 16 10.14 3.97 3.90
CA GLU A 16 11.53 3.91 4.34
C GLU A 16 12.42 3.21 3.29
N VAL A 17 11.93 2.14 2.66
CA VAL A 17 12.63 1.49 1.54
C VAL A 17 12.80 2.45 0.36
N GLU A 18 11.78 3.24 0.02
CA GLU A 18 11.91 4.27 -1.01
C GLU A 18 12.92 5.34 -0.64
N ARG A 19 12.91 5.80 0.62
CA ARG A 19 13.88 6.79 1.12
C ARG A 19 15.31 6.27 0.97
N LEU A 20 15.56 5.03 1.41
CA LEU A 20 16.85 4.38 1.27
C LEU A 20 17.23 4.13 -0.20
N SER A 21 16.25 3.86 -1.07
CA SER A 21 16.51 3.67 -2.50
C SER A 21 16.94 4.97 -3.18
N ARG A 22 16.33 6.10 -2.82
CA ARG A 22 16.79 7.44 -3.24
C ARG A 22 18.19 7.76 -2.71
N GLU A 23 18.49 7.34 -1.48
CA GLU A 23 19.82 7.50 -0.88
C GLU A 23 20.88 6.68 -1.64
N LEU A 24 20.55 5.44 -2.00
CA LEU A 24 21.40 4.56 -2.82
C LEU A 24 21.70 5.21 -4.19
N GLU A 25 20.68 5.74 -4.86
CA GLU A 25 20.84 6.41 -6.15
C GLU A 25 21.75 7.64 -6.04
N ARG A 26 21.62 8.43 -4.97
CA ARG A 26 22.50 9.59 -4.72
C ARG A 26 23.95 9.17 -4.55
N GLU A 27 24.24 8.10 -3.83
CA GLU A 27 25.62 7.58 -3.70
C GLU A 27 26.14 7.01 -5.04
N GLY A 28 25.29 6.30 -5.80
CA GLY A 28 25.63 5.84 -7.15
C GLY A 28 25.97 7.00 -8.10
N ASN A 29 25.21 8.09 -8.05
CA ASN A 29 25.50 9.30 -8.84
C ASN A 29 26.83 9.95 -8.45
N LYS A 30 27.23 9.92 -7.18
CA LYS A 30 28.55 10.38 -6.75
C LYS A 30 29.67 9.53 -7.35
N GLU A 31 29.53 8.20 -7.32
CA GLU A 31 30.49 7.29 -7.96
C GLU A 31 30.65 7.60 -9.45
N VAL A 32 29.53 7.75 -10.17
CA VAL A 32 29.54 8.12 -11.59
C VAL A 32 30.22 9.48 -11.81
N GLY A 33 30.03 10.45 -10.92
CA GLY A 33 30.72 11.73 -10.95
C GLY A 33 32.24 11.58 -10.90
N TYR A 34 32.75 10.85 -9.91
CA TYR A 34 34.19 10.60 -9.77
C TYR A 34 34.77 9.82 -10.96
N LEU A 35 34.03 8.84 -11.50
CA LEU A 35 34.44 8.12 -12.71
C LEU A 35 34.55 9.04 -13.93
N LYS A 36 33.61 9.99 -14.09
CA LYS A 36 33.67 10.99 -15.16
C LYS A 36 34.85 11.95 -14.98
N ASP A 37 35.17 12.31 -13.74
CA ASP A 37 36.33 13.15 -13.43
C ASP A 37 37.64 12.44 -13.79
N ILE A 38 37.79 11.17 -13.42
CA ILE A 38 38.93 10.32 -13.83
C ILE A 38 39.03 10.27 -15.35
N GLN A 39 37.94 9.96 -16.06
CA GLN A 39 37.94 9.90 -17.52
C GLN A 39 38.34 11.23 -18.16
N ARG A 40 37.94 12.37 -17.58
CA ARG A 40 38.36 13.70 -18.06
C ARG A 40 39.86 13.92 -17.83
N ILE A 41 40.38 13.53 -16.67
CA ILE A 41 41.79 13.63 -16.35
C ILE A 41 42.62 12.77 -17.32
N GLU A 42 42.22 11.51 -17.53
CA GLU A 42 42.87 10.58 -18.47
C GLU A 42 42.90 11.15 -19.89
N LYS A 43 41.78 11.64 -20.41
CA LYS A 43 41.71 12.28 -21.75
C LYS A 43 42.58 13.52 -21.89
N SER A 44 42.83 14.22 -20.78
CA SER A 44 43.65 15.43 -20.77
C SER A 44 45.16 15.12 -20.78
N VAL A 45 45.57 13.87 -20.58
CA VAL A 45 46.97 13.43 -20.74
C VAL A 45 47.23 13.25 -22.24
N ASN A 46 48.17 14.02 -22.75
CA ASN A 46 48.58 14.00 -24.15
C ASN A 46 50.10 14.10 -24.27
N LYS A 47 50.63 14.03 -25.51
CA LYS A 47 52.07 14.11 -25.79
C LYS A 47 52.80 15.35 -25.26
N ASN A 48 52.08 16.44 -24.97
CA ASN A 48 52.64 17.68 -24.43
C ASN A 48 52.55 17.75 -22.89
N THR A 49 51.99 16.73 -22.24
CA THR A 49 51.86 16.69 -20.78
C THR A 49 53.19 16.32 -20.16
N SER A 50 53.75 17.21 -19.34
CA SER A 50 55.03 16.97 -18.68
C SER A 50 54.94 15.90 -17.59
N ILE A 51 56.08 15.31 -17.22
CA ILE A 51 56.16 14.30 -16.15
C ILE A 51 55.58 14.83 -14.83
N THR A 52 55.82 16.10 -14.49
CA THR A 52 55.26 16.73 -13.28
C THR A 52 53.74 16.83 -13.37
N GLN A 53 53.19 17.18 -14.54
CA GLN A 53 51.74 17.20 -14.76
C GLN A 53 51.14 15.79 -14.69
N ILE A 54 51.81 14.78 -15.24
CA ILE A 54 51.39 13.37 -15.13
C ILE A 54 51.29 12.96 -13.65
N LYS A 55 52.33 13.24 -12.86
CA LYS A 55 52.32 12.92 -11.41
C LYS A 55 51.18 13.62 -10.67
N SER A 56 50.91 14.89 -10.98
CA SER A 56 49.80 15.62 -10.37
C SER A 56 48.44 15.02 -10.75
N LYS A 57 48.24 14.69 -12.03
CA LYS A 57 47.01 14.06 -12.52
C LYS A 57 46.79 12.67 -11.92
N GLN A 58 47.85 11.88 -11.76
CA GLN A 58 47.79 10.58 -11.11
C GLN A 58 47.30 10.70 -9.67
N ARG A 59 47.81 11.66 -8.89
CA ARG A 59 47.31 11.89 -7.51
C ARG A 59 45.83 12.24 -7.46
N SER A 60 45.33 13.01 -8.44
CA SER A 60 43.90 13.30 -8.56
C SER A 60 43.09 12.03 -8.85
N ILE A 61 43.56 11.18 -9.76
CA ILE A 61 42.95 9.88 -10.06
C ILE A 61 42.93 8.98 -8.80
N ASP A 62 44.03 8.89 -8.07
CA ASP A 62 44.13 8.09 -6.85
C ASP A 62 43.13 8.58 -5.79
N SER A 63 43.03 9.90 -5.60
CA SER A 63 42.03 10.50 -4.68
C SER A 63 40.59 10.21 -5.10
N ASP A 64 40.26 10.29 -6.39
CA ASP A 64 38.92 9.99 -6.87
C ASP A 64 38.61 8.48 -6.78
N ASN A 65 39.60 7.61 -6.98
CA ASN A 65 39.47 6.17 -6.74
C ASN A 65 39.15 5.84 -5.27
N GLU A 66 39.79 6.52 -4.31
CA GLU A 66 39.45 6.36 -2.88
C GLU A 66 37.99 6.77 -2.60
N LYS A 67 37.52 7.87 -3.20
CA LYS A 67 36.13 8.32 -3.07
C LYS A 67 35.15 7.32 -3.70
N ILE A 68 35.50 6.71 -4.82
CA ILE A 68 34.71 5.63 -5.46
C ILE A 68 34.58 4.44 -4.50
N LEU A 69 35.69 3.98 -3.91
CA LEU A 69 35.66 2.87 -2.94
C LEU A 69 34.77 3.19 -1.74
N LYS A 70 34.85 4.42 -1.21
CA LYS A 70 33.97 4.87 -0.13
C LYS A 70 32.50 4.88 -0.53
N SER A 71 32.18 5.41 -1.72
CA SER A 71 30.79 5.40 -2.23
C SER A 71 30.27 3.97 -2.39
N ARG A 72 31.06 3.04 -2.97
CA ARG A 72 30.67 1.63 -3.13
C ARG A 72 30.39 0.95 -1.79
N LYS A 73 31.20 1.23 -0.77
CA LYS A 73 30.95 0.75 0.59
C LYS A 73 29.61 1.27 1.12
N ASN A 74 29.36 2.58 1.00
CA ASN A 74 28.09 3.18 1.43
C ASN A 74 26.89 2.57 0.69
N GLN A 75 26.98 2.38 -0.63
CA GLN A 75 25.93 1.73 -1.43
C GLN A 75 25.64 0.31 -0.94
N THR A 76 26.68 -0.45 -0.58
CA THR A 76 26.54 -1.80 -0.01
C THR A 76 25.82 -1.77 1.33
N ASP A 77 26.20 -0.84 2.23
CA ASP A 77 25.58 -0.66 3.54
C ASP A 77 24.10 -0.25 3.42
N ILE A 78 23.77 0.65 2.48
CA ILE A 78 22.39 1.04 2.18
C ILE A 78 21.60 -0.15 1.63
N ASN A 79 22.16 -0.92 0.70
CA ASN A 79 21.54 -2.13 0.16
C ASN A 79 21.25 -3.17 1.25
N MET A 80 22.18 -3.37 2.19
CA MET A 80 21.94 -4.24 3.34
C MET A 80 20.75 -3.76 4.18
N LYS A 81 20.62 -2.45 4.41
CA LYS A 81 19.46 -1.87 5.13
C LYS A 81 18.16 -2.08 4.36
N ILE A 82 18.16 -1.86 3.04
CA ILE A 82 16.99 -2.11 2.18
C ILE A 82 16.55 -3.57 2.27
N ASN A 83 17.49 -4.52 2.18
CA ASN A 83 17.18 -5.94 2.27
C ASN A 83 16.59 -6.33 3.63
N LYS A 84 17.14 -5.81 4.74
CA LYS A 84 16.56 -6.01 6.08
C LYS A 84 15.12 -5.50 6.16
N LYS A 85 14.84 -4.33 5.59
CA LYS A 85 13.49 -3.74 5.56
C LYS A 85 12.52 -4.51 4.66
N ARG A 86 12.98 -5.05 3.53
CA ARG A 86 12.18 -5.92 2.66
C ARG A 86 11.78 -7.23 3.36
N ILE A 87 12.68 -7.82 4.14
CA ILE A 87 12.35 -8.98 4.97
C ILE A 87 11.29 -8.61 6.01
N GLU A 88 11.42 -7.45 6.65
CA GLU A 88 10.42 -6.96 7.61
C GLU A 88 9.04 -6.76 6.96
N ILE A 89 9.00 -6.16 5.77
CA ILE A 89 7.78 -6.01 4.95
C ILE A 89 7.14 -7.37 4.68
N SER A 90 7.92 -8.36 4.25
CA SER A 90 7.40 -9.69 3.95
C SER A 90 6.77 -10.36 5.18
N LYS A 91 7.39 -10.20 6.37
CA LYS A 91 6.81 -10.68 7.64
C LYS A 91 5.48 -9.99 7.95
N VAL A 92 5.44 -8.66 7.87
CA VAL A 92 4.23 -7.86 8.12
C VAL A 92 3.11 -8.19 7.13
N GLN A 93 3.44 -8.43 5.85
CA GLN A 93 2.47 -8.87 4.84
C GLN A 93 1.90 -10.26 5.16
N SER A 94 2.72 -11.20 5.63
CA SER A 94 2.24 -12.51 6.07
C SER A 94 1.31 -12.40 7.28
N GLU A 95 1.64 -11.52 8.24
CA GLU A 95 0.76 -11.23 9.38
C GLU A 95 -0.58 -10.63 8.94
N LEU A 96 -0.54 -9.68 8.00
CA LEU A 96 -1.74 -9.06 7.43
C LEU A 96 -2.67 -10.09 6.79
N GLN A 97 -2.12 -10.97 5.95
CA GLN A 97 -2.89 -12.04 5.30
C GLN A 97 -3.55 -12.98 6.30
N LYS A 98 -2.82 -13.37 7.36
CA LYS A 98 -3.36 -14.22 8.43
C LYS A 98 -4.52 -13.54 9.15
N GLU A 99 -4.41 -12.24 9.43
CA GLU A 99 -5.46 -11.50 10.14
C GLU A 99 -6.70 -11.28 9.27
N GLN A 100 -6.50 -10.97 7.98
CA GLN A 100 -7.58 -10.89 7.00
C GLN A 100 -8.31 -12.22 6.84
N ALA A 101 -7.59 -13.34 6.77
CA ALA A 101 -8.18 -14.68 6.67
C ALA A 101 -9.03 -15.03 7.90
N LYS A 102 -8.58 -14.68 9.11
CA LYS A 102 -9.37 -14.87 10.33
C LYS A 102 -10.67 -14.06 10.33
N LEU A 103 -10.60 -12.78 9.93
CA LEU A 103 -11.80 -11.95 9.85
C LEU A 103 -12.79 -12.49 8.81
N TYR A 104 -12.27 -12.97 7.68
CA TYR A 104 -13.10 -13.59 6.65
C TYR A 104 -13.80 -14.85 7.17
N ASP A 105 -13.09 -15.76 7.84
CA ASP A 105 -13.67 -16.97 8.45
C ASP A 105 -14.73 -16.64 9.51
N VAL A 106 -14.47 -15.66 10.37
CA VAL A 106 -15.44 -15.19 11.37
C VAL A 106 -16.68 -14.60 10.68
N SER A 107 -16.50 -13.79 9.64
CA SER A 107 -17.61 -13.21 8.87
C SER A 107 -18.45 -14.29 8.17
N LEU A 108 -17.80 -15.29 7.59
CA LEU A 108 -18.47 -16.41 6.93
C LEU A 108 -19.30 -17.23 7.91
N LYS A 109 -18.74 -17.54 9.09
CA LYS A 109 -19.46 -18.22 10.17
C LYS A 109 -20.69 -17.44 10.63
N LYS A 110 -20.54 -16.13 10.83
CA LYS A 110 -21.67 -15.24 11.19
C LYS A 110 -22.74 -15.22 10.10
N GLN A 111 -22.34 -15.11 8.83
CA GLN A 111 -23.28 -15.13 7.71
C GLN A 111 -24.05 -16.45 7.63
N ASN A 112 -23.36 -17.58 7.78
CA ASN A 112 -24.00 -18.89 7.80
C ASN A 112 -24.96 -19.04 8.99
N ALA A 113 -24.59 -18.58 10.18
CA ALA A 113 -25.48 -18.59 11.35
C ALA A 113 -26.76 -17.77 11.10
N ILE A 114 -26.64 -16.57 10.52
CA ILE A 114 -27.80 -15.74 10.16
C ILE A 114 -28.68 -16.45 9.12
N ILE A 115 -28.09 -17.11 8.13
CA ILE A 115 -28.85 -17.86 7.12
C ILE A 115 -29.60 -19.02 7.77
N GLU A 116 -28.98 -19.76 8.69
CA GLU A 116 -29.63 -20.85 9.41
C GLU A 116 -30.78 -20.36 10.29
N GLU A 117 -30.59 -19.26 11.03
CA GLU A 117 -31.65 -18.62 11.82
C GLU A 117 -32.83 -18.18 10.91
N GLN A 118 -32.55 -17.57 9.76
CA GLN A 118 -33.57 -17.20 8.78
C GLN A 118 -34.31 -18.42 8.22
N ARG A 119 -33.61 -19.53 7.95
CA ARG A 119 -34.22 -20.79 7.50
C ARG A 119 -35.15 -21.37 8.56
N GLN A 120 -34.74 -21.33 9.83
CA GLN A 120 -35.56 -21.78 10.96
C GLN A 120 -36.83 -20.94 11.07
N LEU A 121 -36.72 -19.60 11.07
CA LEU A 121 -37.88 -18.69 11.08
C LEU A 121 -38.86 -18.95 9.92
N ILE A 122 -38.36 -19.12 8.70
CA ILE A 122 -39.20 -19.43 7.53
C ILE A 122 -39.92 -20.77 7.71
N ASN A 123 -39.23 -21.78 8.24
CA ASN A 123 -39.83 -23.08 8.51
C ASN A 123 -40.91 -22.99 9.61
N GLU A 124 -40.66 -22.26 10.69
CA GLU A 124 -41.66 -22.03 11.74
C GLU A 124 -42.92 -21.31 11.20
N ILE A 125 -42.74 -20.31 10.34
CA ILE A 125 -43.86 -19.63 9.66
C ILE A 125 -44.63 -20.59 8.75
N LYS A 126 -43.94 -21.47 8.01
CA LYS A 126 -44.57 -22.45 7.11
C LYS A 126 -45.29 -23.58 7.84
N VAL A 127 -44.79 -23.99 9.01
CA VAL A 127 -45.33 -25.10 9.80
C VAL A 127 -46.47 -24.63 10.70
N SER A 128 -46.64 -23.32 10.94
CA SER A 128 -47.80 -22.77 11.64
C SER A 128 -49.05 -22.79 10.75
N PRO A 129 -50.01 -23.72 10.95
CA PRO A 129 -51.24 -23.77 10.18
C PRO A 129 -52.33 -23.10 11.00
N SER A 130 -52.28 -21.78 11.21
CA SER A 130 -53.41 -20.99 11.78
C SER A 130 -53.13 -19.48 11.74
N ALA A 131 -53.08 -18.93 10.53
CA ALA A 131 -53.83 -17.73 10.22
C ALA A 131 -54.48 -17.92 8.83
N THR A 132 -55.04 -19.11 8.60
CA THR A 132 -56.13 -19.27 7.63
C THR A 132 -57.29 -18.46 8.17
N VAL A 133 -57.27 -17.18 7.81
CA VAL A 133 -58.40 -16.31 7.61
C VAL A 133 -59.62 -17.17 7.30
N ASN A 134 -60.59 -17.16 8.21
CA ASN A 134 -61.94 -17.61 7.90
C ASN A 134 -62.32 -16.95 6.58
N ALA A 135 -62.43 -17.77 5.54
CA ALA A 135 -62.92 -17.38 4.24
C ALA A 135 -64.41 -17.05 4.37
N ASN A 136 -64.71 -15.88 4.95
CA ASN A 136 -65.91 -15.14 4.61
C ASN A 136 -65.54 -14.25 3.44
N ILE A 137 -66.01 -14.68 2.28
CA ILE A 137 -66.11 -13.86 1.08
C ILE A 137 -66.98 -12.66 1.45
N GLU A 138 -66.41 -11.46 1.55
CA GLU A 138 -67.14 -10.23 1.25
C GLU A 138 -66.21 -9.02 1.07
N GLU A 139 -66.37 -8.41 -0.09
CA GLU A 139 -65.91 -7.09 -0.54
C GLU A 139 -64.41 -6.90 -0.85
N LYS A 140 -64.13 -6.77 -2.16
CA LYS A 140 -62.97 -6.02 -2.66
C LYS A 140 -63.07 -4.58 -2.16
N LYS A 141 -62.44 -4.27 -1.03
CA LYS A 141 -62.15 -2.89 -0.66
C LYS A 141 -61.09 -2.36 -1.63
N GLU A 142 -61.55 -1.60 -2.62
CA GLU A 142 -60.68 -0.71 -3.39
C GLU A 142 -60.13 0.34 -2.42
N TYR A 143 -58.82 0.30 -2.20
CA TYR A 143 -58.14 1.34 -1.44
C TYR A 143 -57.84 2.49 -2.41
N ASP A 144 -58.59 3.59 -2.30
CA ASP A 144 -58.21 4.85 -2.94
C ASP A 144 -56.93 5.36 -2.28
N PHE A 145 -55.84 5.31 -3.02
CA PHE A 145 -54.55 5.87 -2.60
C PHE A 145 -54.61 7.38 -2.80
N PHE A 146 -55.00 8.13 -1.78
CA PHE A 146 -54.87 9.59 -1.77
C PHE A 146 -53.38 9.94 -1.82
N ILE A 147 -52.85 10.19 -3.02
CA ILE A 147 -51.61 10.96 -3.15
C ILE A 147 -51.99 12.42 -2.91
N SER A 148 -52.04 12.80 -1.63
CA SER A 148 -52.05 14.21 -1.26
C SER A 148 -50.77 14.85 -1.81
N HIS A 149 -50.86 15.43 -3.00
CA HIS A 149 -49.91 16.46 -3.40
C HIS A 149 -50.13 17.59 -2.40
N ALA A 150 -49.30 17.66 -1.37
CA ALA A 150 -49.17 18.84 -0.54
C ALA A 150 -48.66 19.97 -1.44
N SER A 151 -49.57 20.63 -2.16
CA SER A 151 -49.31 21.85 -2.90
C SER A 151 -49.39 23.03 -1.93
N GLU A 152 -48.53 23.03 -0.91
CA GLU A 152 -48.43 24.16 0.02
C GLU A 152 -47.05 24.18 0.67
N ASP A 153 -46.02 24.26 -0.16
CA ASP A 153 -44.78 24.95 0.22
C ASP A 153 -44.48 26.00 -0.85
N LYS A 154 -45.42 26.94 -0.97
CA LYS A 154 -45.15 28.30 -1.42
C LYS A 154 -45.59 29.18 -0.26
N ASP A 155 -44.66 29.53 0.60
CA ASP A 155 -44.54 30.87 1.18
C ASP A 155 -43.40 30.89 2.22
N ALA A 156 -42.16 30.93 1.74
CA ALA A 156 -41.03 31.53 2.46
C ALA A 156 -39.82 31.77 1.53
N ILE A 157 -40.02 32.53 0.44
CA ILE A 157 -38.94 33.34 -0.14
C ILE A 157 -39.51 34.73 -0.41
N ALA A 158 -39.39 35.60 0.59
CA ALA A 158 -39.26 37.05 0.47
C ALA A 158 -38.57 37.59 1.72
#